data_AF-A0A8S9IZW9-F1
#
_entry.id   AF-A0A8S9IZW9-F1
#
_cell.length_a   1.000
_cell.length_b   1.000
_cell.length_c   1.000
_cell.angle_alpha   90.00
_cell.angle_beta   90.00
_cell.angle_gamma   90.00
#
_symmetry.space_group_name_H-M   'P 1'
#
loop_
_entity.id
_entity.type
_entity.pdbx_description
1 polymer ?
#
loop_
_entity_poly.entity_id
_entity_poly.type
_entity_poly.pdbx_seq_one_letter_code
_entity_poly.pdbx_strand_id
1 'polypeptide(L)'
;MCSLSIRKPPNSSFIFPKFAPLLVRHRFTLPLLKPRSVRVVASLSGASWVSQASKDKYGGWSLIQDDPPLPHSKSTKTLAEAGITSSKLSGNDISFHPQNFVSRLDLVNWKAELECDFHPEIMQEISRTKVDYIDTKDLNPDMSLGFYLDFLMGDKSTIRNVFGRIKRFQPSRPVTKAQAAVALTTGKMAKAISEELSRLEAESFSQKAEMEEIRSELLEKGEIRQLWDEKLQVERFRGVEMEELYLSRVDELEQEKVSQLKWFAERLKEKAAIDCQKQLVTSLREDIDEMSQRLTTDESVYMVEHSELQKMLSELQSKLETVLDKRSILEAEVEALRILRTWVEDEAKASQARAKVLEEAGRRWKWNDHS
;
A
#
# COMPACT_ATOMS: atom_id res chain seq x y z
N MET A 1 21.28 -49.61 47.16
CA MET A 1 22.40 -48.65 47.21
C MET A 1 22.19 -47.63 46.10
N CYS A 2 21.73 -46.44 46.49
CA CYS A 2 21.47 -45.31 45.60
C CYS A 2 22.77 -44.54 45.33
N SER A 3 23.00 -44.13 44.08
CA SER A 3 23.88 -43.00 43.76
C SER A 3 23.06 -41.94 43.02
N LEU A 4 22.65 -40.92 43.77
CA LEU A 4 22.09 -39.67 43.27
C LEU A 4 23.18 -38.87 42.57
N SER A 5 23.04 -38.61 41.27
CA SER A 5 23.74 -37.52 40.60
C SER A 5 22.76 -36.38 40.34
N ILE A 6 22.89 -35.34 41.17
CA ILE A 6 22.23 -34.05 41.01
C ILE A 6 22.90 -33.33 39.84
N ARG A 7 22.19 -33.15 38.73
CA ARG A 7 22.52 -32.11 37.73
C ARG A 7 21.45 -31.04 37.77
N LYS A 8 21.89 -29.82 38.08
CA LYS A 8 21.11 -28.58 38.05
C LYS A 8 20.51 -28.34 36.66
N PRO A 9 19.30 -27.76 36.56
CA PRO A 9 18.72 -27.41 35.27
C PRO A 9 19.44 -26.18 34.69
N PRO A 10 19.61 -26.07 33.37
CA PRO A 10 19.95 -24.80 32.76
C PRO A 10 18.72 -23.88 32.82
N ASN A 11 18.95 -22.64 33.24
CA ASN A 11 17.98 -21.57 33.18
C ASN A 11 17.49 -21.40 31.73
N SER A 12 16.28 -21.89 31.40
CA SER A 12 15.58 -21.47 30.19
C SER A 12 14.57 -20.39 30.57
N SER A 13 14.93 -19.15 30.24
CA SER A 13 13.99 -18.05 30.14
C SER A 13 12.94 -18.41 29.08
N PHE A 14 11.75 -18.81 29.53
CA PHE A 14 10.57 -18.92 28.68
C PHE A 14 10.18 -17.53 28.19
N ILE A 15 10.68 -17.16 27.00
CA ILE A 15 10.12 -16.05 26.23
C ILE A 15 8.92 -16.64 25.47
N PHE A 16 7.73 -16.40 25.97
CA PHE A 16 6.49 -16.56 25.20
C PHE A 16 6.50 -15.57 24.02
N PRO A 17 6.42 -15.99 22.76
CA PRO A 17 5.97 -15.07 21.72
C PRO A 17 4.45 -14.95 21.87
N LYS A 18 4.00 -13.81 22.37
CA LYS A 18 2.61 -13.37 22.22
C LYS A 18 2.38 -13.12 20.73
N PHE A 19 1.80 -14.08 20.01
CA PHE A 19 1.29 -13.82 18.67
C PHE A 19 -0.02 -13.05 18.79
N ALA A 20 0.06 -11.72 18.66
CA ALA A 20 -1.07 -10.88 18.33
C ALA A 20 -1.45 -11.11 16.85
N PRO A 21 -2.74 -11.22 16.50
CA PRO A 21 -3.16 -11.27 15.10
C PRO A 21 -3.06 -9.85 14.54
N LEU A 22 -1.89 -9.51 13.99
CA LEU A 22 -1.76 -8.30 13.18
C LEU A 22 -2.36 -8.59 11.81
N LEU A 23 -3.63 -8.22 11.64
CA LEU A 23 -4.22 -7.97 10.32
C LEU A 23 -3.51 -6.76 9.70
N VAL A 24 -2.36 -7.01 9.07
CA VAL A 24 -1.67 -6.03 8.23
C VAL A 24 -2.38 -6.03 6.88
N ARG A 25 -3.32 -5.09 6.71
CA ARG A 25 -3.74 -4.65 5.38
C ARG A 25 -2.53 -3.97 4.72
N HIS A 26 -1.78 -4.70 3.91
CA HIS A 26 -0.86 -4.07 2.97
C HIS A 26 -1.68 -3.39 1.87
N ARG A 27 -1.84 -2.06 1.98
CA ARG A 27 -2.15 -1.22 0.83
C ARG A 27 -0.93 -1.22 -0.08
N PHE A 28 -1.08 -1.77 -1.26
CA PHE A 28 -0.11 -1.61 -2.34
C PHE A 28 -0.03 -0.13 -2.74
N THR A 29 1.13 0.48 -2.55
CA THR A 29 1.54 1.70 -3.26
C THR A 29 2.71 1.34 -4.15
N LEU A 30 2.45 1.26 -5.46
CA LEU A 30 3.47 1.18 -6.49
C LEU A 30 4.38 2.43 -6.42
N PRO A 31 5.70 2.30 -6.43
CA PRO A 31 6.57 3.45 -6.63
C PRO A 31 6.53 3.84 -8.11
N LEU A 32 5.85 4.95 -8.42
CA LEU A 32 5.93 5.61 -9.71
C LEU A 32 7.35 6.20 -9.85
N LEU A 33 8.24 5.49 -10.55
CA LEU A 33 9.54 5.98 -10.96
C LEU A 33 9.38 7.22 -11.85
N LYS A 34 9.65 8.40 -11.29
CA LYS A 34 9.79 9.66 -12.04
C LYS A 34 10.92 9.52 -13.06
N PRO A 35 10.74 9.93 -14.33
CA PRO A 35 11.86 10.05 -15.25
C PRO A 35 12.78 11.19 -14.78
N ARG A 36 14.10 10.91 -14.72
CA ARG A 36 15.14 11.92 -14.55
C ARG A 36 15.14 12.83 -15.78
N SER A 37 14.87 14.12 -15.58
CA SER A 37 14.97 15.16 -16.61
C SER A 37 16.43 15.36 -17.01
N VAL A 38 16.80 14.89 -18.20
CA VAL A 38 18.08 15.25 -18.84
C VAL A 38 17.91 16.63 -19.48
N ARG A 39 18.79 17.56 -19.12
CA ARG A 39 18.82 18.93 -19.66
C ARG A 39 19.74 18.92 -20.87
N VAL A 40 19.19 18.96 -22.08
CA VAL A 40 19.97 19.17 -23.31
C VAL A 40 19.90 20.65 -23.66
N VAL A 41 21.05 21.32 -23.66
CA VAL A 41 21.18 22.72 -24.08
C VAL A 41 21.81 22.71 -25.46
N ALA A 42 21.05 23.08 -26.48
CA ALA A 42 21.57 23.43 -27.79
C ALA A 42 21.46 24.96 -27.95
N SER A 43 22.59 25.60 -28.21
CA SER A 43 22.70 27.04 -28.44
C SER A 43 22.68 27.30 -29.95
N LEU A 44 21.61 27.93 -30.44
CA LEU A 44 21.58 28.61 -31.72
C LEU A 44 21.20 30.08 -31.48
N SER A 45 21.96 30.96 -32.11
CA SER A 45 21.98 32.41 -31.91
C SER A 45 20.61 33.09 -31.98
N GLY A 46 20.32 33.97 -31.01
CA GLY A 46 19.51 35.17 -31.26
C GLY A 46 18.15 35.32 -30.57
N ALA A 47 17.71 34.40 -29.71
CA ALA A 47 16.51 34.60 -28.89
C ALA A 47 16.68 33.96 -27.50
N SER A 48 16.58 34.78 -26.44
CA SER A 48 16.66 34.31 -25.06
C SER A 48 15.32 33.71 -24.65
N TRP A 49 15.27 32.38 -24.52
CA TRP A 49 14.11 31.66 -24.00
C TRP A 49 14.41 31.19 -22.58
N VAL A 50 13.79 31.82 -21.58
CA VAL A 50 13.80 31.34 -20.20
C VAL A 50 12.49 30.63 -19.94
N SER A 51 12.54 29.31 -19.78
CA SER A 51 11.41 28.53 -19.26
C SER A 51 11.40 28.64 -17.75
N GLN A 52 10.47 29.42 -17.19
CA GLN A 52 10.14 29.31 -15.77
C GLN A 52 8.93 28.40 -15.62
N ALA A 53 9.15 27.26 -14.96
CA ALA A 53 8.08 26.32 -14.65
C ALA A 53 7.12 26.95 -13.61
N SER A 54 6.00 27.51 -14.09
CA SER A 54 4.86 27.85 -13.24
C SER A 54 4.12 26.60 -12.82
N LYS A 55 3.63 26.57 -11.58
CA LYS A 55 3.08 25.40 -10.90
C LYS A 55 1.61 25.09 -11.24
N ASP A 56 1.01 25.84 -12.16
CA ASP A 56 -0.39 25.67 -12.51
C ASP A 56 -0.56 25.06 -13.91
N LYS A 57 -1.42 24.05 -13.95
CA LYS A 57 -1.76 23.22 -15.10
C LYS A 57 -2.44 24.06 -16.20
N TYR A 58 -1.65 24.69 -17.06
CA TYR A 58 -1.94 24.92 -18.48
C TYR A 58 -0.70 25.58 -19.10
N GLY A 59 0.04 24.84 -19.93
CA GLY A 59 1.17 25.39 -20.70
C GLY A 59 0.66 26.22 -21.86
N GLY A 60 0.14 27.41 -21.56
CA GLY A 60 -0.22 28.42 -22.55
C GLY A 60 0.94 29.38 -22.76
N TRP A 61 1.45 29.46 -23.99
CA TRP A 61 2.39 30.51 -24.38
C TRP A 61 1.63 31.84 -24.45
N SER A 62 1.83 32.73 -23.48
CA SER A 62 1.35 34.11 -23.56
C SER A 62 2.49 35.02 -23.98
N LEU A 63 2.39 35.57 -25.19
CA LEU A 63 3.21 36.68 -25.64
C LEU A 63 2.84 37.91 -24.80
N ILE A 64 3.79 38.46 -24.05
CA ILE A 64 3.60 39.78 -23.42
C ILE A 64 3.67 40.78 -24.57
N GLN A 65 2.51 41.23 -25.03
CA GLN A 65 2.38 42.31 -25.98
C GLN A 65 2.06 43.56 -25.17
N ASP A 66 2.98 44.53 -25.15
CA ASP A 66 2.68 45.88 -24.65
C ASP A 66 1.37 46.36 -25.30
N ASP A 67 0.44 46.87 -24.50
CA ASP A 67 -0.87 47.33 -24.96
C ASP A 67 -0.70 48.24 -26.19
N PRO A 68 -1.19 47.85 -27.38
CA PRO A 68 -0.96 48.64 -28.57
C PRO A 68 -1.84 49.89 -28.51
N PRO A 69 -1.34 51.08 -28.90
CA PRO A 69 -2.18 52.25 -29.05
C PRO A 69 -3.29 51.91 -30.05
N LEU A 70 -4.52 52.35 -29.75
CA LEU A 70 -5.75 52.09 -30.51
C LEU A 70 -5.45 51.91 -32.02
N PRO A 71 -5.86 50.79 -32.63
CA PRO A 71 -5.35 50.33 -33.93
C PRO A 71 -5.48 51.37 -35.05
N HIS A 72 -6.44 52.28 -34.94
CA HIS A 72 -6.68 53.36 -35.89
C HIS A 72 -5.56 54.42 -35.91
N SER A 73 -4.87 54.66 -34.79
CA SER A 73 -3.85 55.73 -34.68
C SER A 73 -2.61 55.46 -35.53
N LYS A 74 -2.16 54.20 -35.56
CA LYS A 74 -0.99 53.77 -36.35
C LYS A 74 -1.32 53.78 -37.84
N SER A 75 -2.49 53.26 -38.23
CA SER A 75 -2.93 53.27 -39.64
C SER A 75 -3.18 54.69 -40.16
N THR A 76 -3.73 55.60 -39.34
CA THR A 76 -3.94 56.99 -39.77
C THR A 76 -2.63 57.73 -39.98
N LYS A 77 -1.60 57.42 -39.18
CA LYS A 77 -0.28 58.02 -39.33
C LYS A 77 0.40 57.54 -40.61
N THR A 78 0.36 56.24 -40.90
CA THR A 78 0.93 55.68 -42.12
C THR A 78 0.21 56.15 -43.39
N LEU A 79 -1.11 56.34 -43.33
CA LEU A 79 -1.90 56.87 -44.47
C LEU A 79 -1.63 58.36 -44.72
N ALA A 80 -1.42 59.15 -43.66
CA ALA A 80 -1.04 60.55 -43.78
C ALA A 80 0.41 60.72 -44.31
N GLU A 81 1.32 59.85 -43.89
CA GLU A 81 2.69 59.79 -44.41
C GLU A 81 2.74 59.37 -45.89
N ALA A 82 1.79 58.52 -46.32
CA ALA A 82 1.60 58.13 -47.72
C ALA A 82 0.86 59.17 -48.58
N GLY A 83 0.41 60.29 -48.00
CA GLY A 83 -0.25 61.38 -48.73
C GLY A 83 -1.74 61.19 -49.02
N ILE A 84 -2.37 60.11 -48.54
CA ILE A 84 -3.77 59.74 -48.84
C ILE A 84 -4.77 60.52 -47.95
N THR A 85 -4.33 60.96 -46.77
CA THR A 85 -5.14 61.77 -45.85
C THR A 85 -4.35 62.98 -45.37
N SER A 86 -4.98 64.14 -45.31
CA SER A 86 -4.37 65.36 -44.77
C SER A 86 -4.14 65.25 -43.25
N SER A 87 -2.86 65.39 -42.86
CA SER A 87 -2.45 65.50 -41.46
C SER A 87 -2.93 66.81 -40.84
N LYS A 88 -3.32 66.79 -39.55
CA LYS A 88 -3.71 67.97 -38.75
C LYS A 88 -2.62 69.07 -38.64
N LEU A 89 -1.43 68.86 -39.21
CA LEU A 89 -0.31 69.81 -39.21
C LEU A 89 -0.15 70.57 -40.54
N SER A 90 -0.92 70.24 -41.58
CA SER A 90 -0.99 71.04 -42.81
C SER A 90 -2.09 72.08 -42.63
N GLY A 91 -1.74 73.37 -42.59
CA GLY A 91 -2.65 74.50 -42.38
C GLY A 91 -3.66 74.76 -43.51
N ASN A 92 -4.00 73.74 -44.31
CA ASN A 92 -5.14 73.75 -45.24
C ASN A 92 -6.31 73.00 -44.59
N ASP A 93 -7.51 73.55 -44.76
CA ASP A 93 -8.76 73.28 -44.02
C ASP A 93 -9.40 71.88 -44.24
N ILE A 94 -8.60 70.86 -44.59
CA ILE A 94 -9.07 69.47 -44.77
C ILE A 94 -8.67 68.69 -43.52
N SER A 95 -9.54 68.68 -42.52
CA SER A 95 -9.34 67.89 -41.30
C SER A 95 -9.79 66.44 -41.52
N PHE A 96 -8.92 65.46 -41.23
CA PHE A 96 -9.30 64.05 -41.25
C PHE A 96 -10.25 63.73 -40.08
N HIS A 97 -11.46 63.25 -40.40
CA HIS A 97 -12.52 62.96 -39.45
C HIS A 97 -12.80 61.44 -39.37
N PRO A 98 -12.08 60.68 -38.53
CA PRO A 98 -12.20 59.22 -38.46
C PRO A 98 -13.57 58.71 -37.97
N GLN A 99 -14.40 59.59 -37.40
CA GLN A 99 -15.74 59.25 -36.91
C GLN A 99 -16.85 59.45 -37.95
N ASN A 100 -16.51 60.02 -39.12
CA ASN A 100 -17.48 60.24 -40.20
C ASN A 100 -17.51 59.05 -41.14
N PHE A 101 -18.67 58.82 -41.77
CA PHE A 101 -18.76 57.85 -42.85
C PHE A 101 -17.92 58.29 -44.05
N VAL A 102 -17.21 57.35 -44.66
CA VAL A 102 -16.47 57.59 -45.92
C VAL A 102 -17.48 57.81 -47.04
N SER A 103 -17.35 58.93 -47.76
CA SER A 103 -18.21 59.24 -48.90
C SER A 103 -17.80 58.45 -50.13
N ARG A 104 -18.72 58.32 -51.10
CA ARG A 104 -18.41 57.66 -52.39
C ARG A 104 -17.30 58.38 -53.14
N LEU A 105 -17.27 59.71 -53.08
CA LEU A 105 -16.24 60.51 -53.70
C LEU A 105 -14.87 60.27 -53.05
N ASP A 106 -14.82 60.27 -51.72
CA ASP A 106 -13.57 60.05 -50.98
C ASP A 106 -12.99 58.66 -51.25
N LEU A 107 -13.83 57.61 -51.24
CA LEU A 107 -13.37 56.26 -51.53
C LEU A 107 -12.77 56.13 -52.95
N VAL A 108 -13.41 56.74 -53.95
CA VAL A 108 -12.93 56.70 -55.33
C VAL A 108 -11.63 57.51 -55.47
N ASN A 109 -11.55 58.68 -54.84
CA ASN A 109 -10.34 59.49 -54.84
C ASN A 109 -9.16 58.78 -54.17
N TRP A 110 -9.35 58.27 -52.95
CA TRP A 110 -8.30 57.54 -52.22
C TRP A 110 -7.85 56.28 -52.95
N LYS A 111 -8.78 55.59 -53.61
CA LYS A 111 -8.42 54.43 -54.43
C LYS A 111 -7.64 54.84 -55.67
N ALA A 112 -8.05 55.91 -56.36
CA ALA A 112 -7.32 56.41 -57.53
C ALA A 112 -5.90 56.85 -57.15
N GLU A 113 -5.69 57.47 -55.98
CA GLU A 113 -4.36 57.82 -55.48
C GLU A 113 -3.47 56.59 -55.20
N LEU A 114 -4.07 55.46 -54.79
CA LEU A 114 -3.36 54.21 -54.55
C LEU A 114 -3.05 53.43 -55.84
N GLU A 115 -3.89 53.57 -56.86
CA GLU A 115 -3.81 52.74 -58.07
C GLU A 115 -3.28 53.46 -59.31
N CYS A 116 -3.46 54.78 -59.42
CA CYS A 116 -3.14 55.56 -60.60
C CYS A 116 -1.92 56.46 -60.37
N ASP A 117 -0.96 56.38 -61.28
CA ASP A 117 0.20 57.25 -61.29
C ASP A 117 -0.14 58.54 -62.07
N PHE A 118 -0.02 59.71 -61.43
CA PHE A 118 -0.37 60.99 -62.05
C PHE A 118 0.65 61.37 -63.13
N HIS A 119 0.23 61.35 -64.40
CA HIS A 119 1.03 61.83 -65.52
C HIS A 119 0.44 63.13 -66.11
N PRO A 120 1.25 64.14 -66.50
CA PRO A 120 0.76 65.42 -67.02
C PRO A 120 -0.16 65.31 -68.25
N GLU A 121 -0.02 64.26 -69.07
CA GLU A 121 -0.94 64.00 -70.19
C GLU A 121 -2.38 63.70 -69.72
N ILE A 122 -2.52 63.02 -68.59
CA ILE A 122 -3.82 62.64 -68.03
C ILE A 122 -4.56 63.87 -67.50
N MET A 123 -3.83 64.85 -66.96
CA MET A 123 -4.43 66.12 -66.52
C MET A 123 -5.04 66.90 -67.69
N GLN A 124 -4.41 66.86 -68.87
CA GLN A 124 -4.96 67.48 -70.07
C GLN A 124 -6.23 66.75 -70.56
N GLU A 125 -6.26 65.42 -70.45
CA GLU A 125 -7.41 64.59 -70.82
C GLU A 125 -8.61 64.81 -69.88
N ILE A 126 -8.37 64.94 -68.57
CA ILE A 126 -9.40 65.26 -67.57
C ILE A 126 -10.08 66.60 -67.89
N SER A 127 -9.31 67.62 -68.28
CA SER A 127 -9.86 68.93 -68.64
C SER A 127 -10.78 68.93 -69.88
N ARG A 128 -10.67 67.90 -70.74
CA ARG A 128 -11.49 67.72 -71.94
C ARG A 128 -12.65 66.74 -71.75
N THR A 129 -12.68 66.03 -70.63
CA THR A 129 -13.59 64.92 -70.40
C THR A 129 -14.96 65.43 -69.95
N LYS A 130 -16.00 65.08 -70.71
CA LYS A 130 -17.39 65.33 -70.34
C LYS A 130 -17.92 64.15 -69.54
N VAL A 131 -18.28 64.40 -68.28
CA VAL A 131 -18.81 63.38 -67.38
C VAL A 131 -20.32 63.21 -67.58
N ASP A 132 -20.78 61.97 -67.68
CA ASP A 132 -22.18 61.62 -68.00
C ASP A 132 -23.12 61.51 -66.79
N TYR A 133 -22.65 61.80 -65.58
CA TYR A 133 -23.48 61.76 -64.36
C TYR A 133 -24.28 63.06 -64.17
N ILE A 134 -25.53 62.91 -63.73
CA ILE A 134 -26.48 64.03 -63.60
C ILE A 134 -26.07 65.02 -62.49
N ASP A 135 -25.41 64.53 -61.45
CA ASP A 135 -25.17 65.22 -60.17
C ASP A 135 -23.71 65.59 -59.92
N THR A 136 -22.88 65.65 -60.96
CA THR A 136 -21.43 65.91 -60.85
C THR A 136 -21.00 67.24 -61.46
N LYS A 137 -21.96 68.10 -61.85
CA LYS A 137 -21.69 69.41 -62.48
C LYS A 137 -21.17 70.47 -61.53
N ASP A 138 -21.42 70.32 -60.23
CA ASP A 138 -21.05 71.27 -59.17
C ASP A 138 -19.82 70.81 -58.36
N LEU A 139 -19.09 69.80 -58.83
CA LEU A 139 -17.91 69.26 -58.15
C LEU A 139 -16.69 70.17 -58.36
N ASN A 140 -15.95 70.45 -57.27
CA ASN A 140 -14.67 71.15 -57.36
C ASN A 140 -13.66 70.24 -58.10
N PRO A 141 -13.09 70.66 -59.24
CA PRO A 141 -12.17 69.84 -60.03
C PRO A 141 -10.91 69.44 -59.25
N ASP A 142 -10.43 70.28 -58.33
CA ASP A 142 -9.22 69.99 -57.55
C ASP A 142 -9.45 68.88 -56.51
N MET A 143 -10.69 68.77 -56.00
CA MET A 143 -11.06 67.80 -54.96
C MET A 143 -11.69 66.52 -55.54
N SER A 144 -11.84 66.43 -56.86
CA SER A 144 -12.48 65.30 -57.56
C SER A 144 -11.59 64.68 -58.64
N LEU A 145 -10.29 64.96 -58.61
CA LEU A 145 -9.31 64.48 -59.58
C LEU A 145 -9.34 62.94 -59.73
N GLY A 146 -9.39 62.20 -58.61
CA GLY A 146 -9.47 60.75 -58.61
C GLY A 146 -10.78 60.19 -59.19
N PHE A 147 -11.88 60.93 -59.05
CA PHE A 147 -13.16 60.60 -59.70
C PHE A 147 -13.07 60.68 -61.23
N TYR A 148 -12.41 61.70 -61.79
CA TYR A 148 -12.21 61.80 -63.23
C TYR A 148 -11.25 60.73 -63.76
N LEU A 149 -10.20 60.41 -63.01
CA LEU A 149 -9.29 59.30 -63.32
C LEU A 149 -10.02 57.96 -63.36
N ASP A 150 -10.86 57.71 -62.35
CA ASP A 150 -11.67 56.50 -62.30
C ASP A 150 -12.67 56.44 -63.46
N PHE A 151 -13.27 57.57 -63.84
CA PHE A 151 -14.15 57.67 -65.00
C PHE A 151 -13.44 57.32 -66.32
N LEU A 152 -12.21 57.81 -66.51
CA LEU A 152 -11.38 57.51 -67.69
C LEU A 152 -11.03 56.02 -67.80
N MET A 153 -10.97 55.28 -66.68
CA MET A 153 -10.77 53.82 -66.68
C MET A 153 -11.98 53.03 -67.24
N GLY A 154 -13.12 53.68 -67.50
CA GLY A 154 -14.25 53.12 -68.23
C GLY A 154 -14.83 51.85 -67.57
N ASP A 155 -14.74 50.71 -68.27
CA ASP A 155 -15.23 49.41 -67.76
C ASP A 155 -14.43 48.89 -66.55
N LYS A 156 -13.19 49.37 -66.36
CA LYS A 156 -12.35 49.01 -65.21
C LYS A 156 -12.51 49.98 -64.04
N SER A 157 -13.37 50.99 -64.17
CA SER A 157 -13.62 52.00 -63.13
C SER A 157 -14.16 51.35 -61.84
N THR A 158 -13.68 51.85 -60.72
CA THR A 158 -14.17 51.54 -59.37
C THR A 158 -15.64 51.87 -59.28
N ILE A 159 -16.08 52.99 -59.85
CA ILE A 159 -17.49 53.39 -59.82
C ILE A 159 -18.37 52.31 -60.47
N ARG A 160 -17.97 51.80 -61.63
CA ARG A 160 -18.74 50.77 -62.35
C ARG A 160 -18.64 49.39 -61.70
N ASN A 161 -17.50 49.05 -61.11
CA ASN A 161 -17.28 47.78 -60.44
C ASN A 161 -17.98 47.69 -59.07
N VAL A 162 -18.01 48.79 -58.31
CA VAL A 162 -18.51 48.82 -56.92
C VAL A 162 -19.96 49.28 -56.86
N PHE A 163 -20.34 50.29 -57.65
CA PHE A 163 -21.68 50.88 -57.63
C PHE A 163 -22.53 50.52 -58.85
N GLY A 164 -21.95 49.88 -59.87
CA GLY A 164 -22.65 49.46 -61.08
C GLY A 164 -22.83 50.59 -62.11
N ARG A 165 -23.66 50.35 -63.12
CA ARG A 165 -24.00 51.36 -64.14
C ARG A 165 -25.06 52.33 -63.62
N ILE A 166 -24.63 53.34 -62.88
CA ILE A 166 -25.51 54.36 -62.31
C ILE A 166 -25.58 55.62 -63.18
N LYS A 167 -26.73 56.29 -63.22
CA LYS A 167 -26.89 57.61 -63.87
C LYS A 167 -26.66 58.78 -62.91
N ARG A 168 -26.71 58.49 -61.60
CA ARG A 168 -26.56 59.45 -60.49
C ARG A 168 -25.56 58.90 -59.48
N PHE A 169 -24.44 59.58 -59.28
CA PHE A 169 -23.31 59.09 -58.49
C PHE A 169 -23.52 59.25 -56.98
N GLN A 170 -24.11 60.37 -56.56
CA GLN A 170 -24.31 60.80 -55.18
C GLN A 170 -22.98 60.91 -54.41
N PRO A 171 -22.12 61.91 -54.73
CA PRO A 171 -20.77 62.04 -54.16
C PRO A 171 -20.70 61.96 -52.63
N SER A 172 -21.65 62.60 -51.93
CA SER A 172 -21.71 62.68 -50.46
C SER A 172 -22.32 61.46 -49.77
N ARG A 173 -22.84 60.47 -50.52
CA ARG A 173 -23.49 59.31 -49.92
C ARG A 173 -22.45 58.42 -49.24
N PRO A 174 -22.72 57.87 -48.04
CA PRO A 174 -21.80 56.96 -47.38
C PRO A 174 -21.67 55.62 -48.12
N VAL A 175 -20.47 55.05 -48.06
CA VAL A 175 -20.16 53.73 -48.65
C VAL A 175 -20.39 52.61 -47.63
N THR A 176 -20.91 51.47 -48.07
CA THR A 176 -21.05 50.28 -47.21
C THR A 176 -19.74 49.50 -47.09
N LYS A 177 -19.56 48.74 -46.01
CA LYS A 177 -18.35 47.91 -45.82
C LYS A 177 -18.10 46.94 -46.98
N ALA A 178 -19.15 46.36 -47.54
CA ALA A 178 -19.04 45.46 -48.70
C ALA A 178 -18.55 46.21 -49.95
N GLN A 179 -19.07 47.41 -50.20
CA GLN A 179 -18.63 48.25 -51.32
C GLN A 179 -17.17 48.68 -51.16
N ALA A 180 -16.77 49.08 -49.95
CA ALA A 180 -15.38 49.40 -49.65
C ALA A 180 -14.45 48.19 -49.84
N ALA A 181 -14.86 47.01 -49.38
CA ALA A 181 -14.09 45.78 -49.58
C ALA A 181 -13.88 45.47 -51.07
N VAL A 182 -14.96 45.48 -51.87
CA VAL A 182 -14.87 45.27 -53.33
C VAL A 182 -14.00 46.34 -54.00
N ALA A 183 -14.10 47.60 -53.57
CA ALA A 183 -13.25 48.67 -54.09
C ALA A 183 -11.78 48.37 -53.84
N LEU A 184 -11.42 48.01 -52.62
CA LEU A 184 -10.02 47.78 -52.20
C LEU A 184 -9.43 46.49 -52.76
N THR A 185 -10.22 45.43 -52.93
CA THR A 185 -9.72 44.12 -53.42
C THR A 185 -9.71 43.99 -54.93
N THR A 186 -10.05 45.04 -55.68
CA THR A 186 -10.01 45.06 -57.15
C THR A 186 -8.73 45.75 -57.65
N GLY A 187 -8.47 45.75 -58.96
CA GLY A 187 -7.34 46.50 -59.54
C GLY A 187 -5.96 45.91 -59.25
N LYS A 188 -5.00 46.75 -58.82
CA LYS A 188 -3.61 46.33 -58.54
C LYS A 188 -3.54 45.40 -57.33
N MET A 189 -4.38 45.64 -56.31
CA MET A 189 -4.41 44.83 -55.09
C MET A 189 -4.92 43.41 -55.33
N ALA A 190 -5.85 43.21 -56.28
CA ALA A 190 -6.31 41.87 -56.68
C ALA A 190 -5.15 40.97 -57.14
N LYS A 191 -4.22 41.54 -57.91
CA LYS A 191 -3.03 40.83 -58.40
C LYS A 191 -2.09 40.46 -57.25
N ALA A 192 -1.79 41.42 -56.37
CA ALA A 192 -0.96 41.18 -55.20
C ALA A 192 -1.55 40.10 -54.28
N ILE A 193 -2.87 40.11 -54.05
CA ILE A 193 -3.56 39.05 -53.29
C ILE A 193 -3.41 37.70 -53.98
N SER A 194 -3.61 37.62 -55.31
CA SER A 194 -3.48 36.35 -56.03
C SER A 194 -2.04 35.80 -56.04
N GLU A 195 -1.05 36.67 -56.11
CA GLU A 195 0.37 36.30 -56.02
C GLU A 195 0.71 35.76 -54.63
N GLU A 196 0.25 36.43 -53.56
CA GLU A 196 0.43 35.96 -52.19
C GLU A 196 -0.31 34.65 -51.90
N LEU A 197 -1.52 34.47 -52.42
CA LEU A 197 -2.24 33.20 -52.33
C LEU A 197 -1.47 32.09 -53.05
N SER A 198 -0.95 32.34 -54.24
CA SER A 198 -0.13 31.37 -54.99
C SER A 198 1.15 31.00 -54.23
N ARG A 199 1.80 31.99 -53.61
CA ARG A 199 2.99 31.78 -52.75
C ARG A 199 2.66 30.91 -51.53
N LEU A 200 1.56 31.21 -50.83
CA LEU A 200 1.11 30.44 -49.67
C LEU A 200 0.69 29.01 -50.05
N GLU A 201 0.03 28.85 -51.19
CA GLU A 201 -0.31 27.52 -51.71
C GLU A 201 0.96 26.71 -51.99
N ALA A 202 1.95 27.28 -52.67
CA ALA A 202 3.23 26.64 -52.92
C ALA A 202 3.96 26.26 -51.62
N GLU A 203 3.99 27.15 -50.63
CA GLU A 203 4.55 26.86 -49.31
C GLU A 203 3.80 25.71 -48.61
N SER A 204 2.47 25.71 -48.68
CA SER A 204 1.65 24.64 -48.09
C SER A 204 1.88 23.29 -48.77
N PHE A 205 2.13 23.28 -50.08
CA PHE A 205 2.48 22.07 -50.82
C PHE A 205 3.87 21.58 -50.45
N SER A 206 4.86 22.47 -50.29
CA SER A 206 6.21 22.13 -49.80
C SER A 206 6.15 21.48 -48.42
N GLN A 207 5.46 22.12 -47.46
CA GLN A 207 5.33 21.59 -46.10
C GLN A 207 4.67 20.22 -46.06
N LYS A 208 3.65 19.99 -46.91
CA LYS A 208 3.00 18.67 -47.02
C LYS A 208 3.96 17.63 -47.60
N ALA A 209 4.75 17.99 -48.60
CA ALA A 209 5.75 17.09 -49.19
C ALA A 209 6.84 16.72 -48.18
N GLU A 210 7.38 17.70 -47.45
CA GLU A 210 8.35 17.49 -46.37
C GLU A 210 7.79 16.58 -45.27
N MET A 211 6.53 16.81 -44.86
CA MET A 211 5.88 15.96 -43.85
C MET A 211 5.69 14.52 -44.33
N GLU A 212 5.37 14.31 -45.60
CA GLU A 212 5.22 12.97 -46.17
C GLU A 212 6.57 12.27 -46.36
N GLU A 213 7.64 13.01 -46.67
CA GLU A 213 9.01 12.50 -46.69
C GLU A 213 9.44 12.04 -45.30
N ILE A 214 9.30 12.89 -44.28
CA ILE A 214 9.58 12.53 -42.87
C ILE A 214 8.78 11.30 -42.45
N ARG A 215 7.49 11.26 -42.81
CA ARG A 215 6.62 10.10 -42.51
C ARG A 215 7.13 8.84 -43.20
N SER A 216 7.49 8.92 -44.47
CA SER A 216 7.98 7.79 -45.26
C SER A 216 9.30 7.27 -44.73
N GLU A 217 10.23 8.16 -44.37
CA GLU A 217 11.50 7.78 -43.74
C GLU A 217 11.28 7.05 -42.41
N LEU A 218 10.38 7.56 -41.54
CA LEU A 218 10.07 6.91 -40.26
C LEU A 218 9.44 5.52 -40.45
N LEU A 219 8.67 5.34 -41.52
CA LEU A 219 8.07 4.06 -41.87
C LEU A 219 9.09 3.10 -42.51
N GLU A 220 9.95 3.59 -43.41
CA GLU A 220 10.98 2.81 -44.10
C GLU A 220 12.08 2.34 -43.15
N LYS A 221 12.57 3.23 -42.29
CA LYS A 221 13.55 2.88 -41.24
C LYS A 221 12.99 1.84 -40.27
N GLY A 222 11.66 1.67 -40.21
CA GLY A 222 11.01 0.66 -39.38
C GLY A 222 11.20 0.86 -37.87
N GLU A 223 11.82 1.96 -37.45
CA GLU A 223 12.19 2.25 -36.06
C GLU A 223 10.99 2.17 -35.12
N ILE A 224 9.83 2.69 -35.57
CA ILE A 224 8.60 2.63 -34.80
C ILE A 224 8.20 1.17 -34.53
N ARG A 225 8.24 0.31 -35.57
CA ARG A 225 7.89 -1.11 -35.42
C ARG A 225 8.88 -1.81 -34.50
N GLN A 226 10.17 -1.57 -34.67
CA GLN A 226 11.22 -2.16 -33.83
C GLN A 226 11.06 -1.75 -32.36
N LEU A 227 10.80 -0.48 -32.07
CA LEU A 227 10.57 0.00 -30.70
C LEU A 227 9.34 -0.64 -30.06
N TRP A 228 8.25 -0.80 -30.82
CA TRP A 228 7.05 -1.47 -30.33
C TRP A 228 7.29 -2.97 -30.13
N ASP A 229 8.00 -3.63 -31.03
CA ASP A 229 8.35 -5.04 -30.90
C ASP A 229 9.26 -5.26 -29.69
N GLU A 230 10.30 -4.45 -29.50
CA GLU A 230 11.17 -4.51 -28.32
C GLU A 230 10.37 -4.32 -27.03
N LYS A 231 9.51 -3.30 -26.98
CA LYS A 231 8.67 -3.04 -25.82
C LYS A 231 7.68 -4.18 -25.55
N LEU A 232 7.11 -4.77 -26.60
CA LEU A 232 6.21 -5.91 -26.50
C LEU A 232 6.94 -7.15 -26.00
N GLN A 233 8.19 -7.38 -26.45
CA GLN A 233 9.01 -8.49 -25.98
C GLN A 233 9.39 -8.32 -24.51
N VAL A 234 9.81 -7.13 -24.08
CA VAL A 234 10.09 -6.83 -22.67
C VAL A 234 8.87 -7.12 -21.81
N GLU A 235 7.69 -6.71 -22.24
CA GLU A 235 6.46 -6.95 -21.48
C GLU A 235 6.06 -8.44 -21.47
N ARG A 236 6.32 -9.18 -22.55
CA ARG A 236 6.15 -10.65 -22.58
C ARG A 236 7.10 -11.35 -21.61
N PHE A 237 8.38 -10.98 -21.59
CA PHE A 237 9.36 -11.54 -20.66
C PHE A 237 8.96 -11.28 -19.20
N ARG A 238 8.53 -10.05 -18.88
CA ARG A 238 7.99 -9.72 -17.55
C ARG A 238 6.77 -10.58 -17.18
N GLY A 239 5.89 -10.84 -18.16
CA GLY A 239 4.76 -11.74 -17.98
C GLY A 239 5.20 -13.17 -17.61
N VAL A 240 6.20 -13.71 -18.32
CA VAL A 240 6.76 -15.04 -18.03
C VAL A 240 7.45 -15.08 -16.66
N GLU A 241 8.30 -14.10 -16.34
CA GLU A 241 8.96 -14.01 -15.03
C GLU A 241 7.95 -13.92 -13.88
N MET A 242 6.87 -13.14 -14.06
CA MET A 242 5.81 -13.05 -13.06
C MET A 242 5.07 -14.37 -12.89
N GLU A 243 4.78 -15.08 -13.98
CA GLU A 243 4.14 -16.39 -13.93
C GLU A 243 5.04 -17.43 -13.24
N GLU A 244 6.34 -17.45 -13.53
CA GLU A 244 7.29 -18.33 -12.84
C GLU A 244 7.35 -18.06 -11.33
N LEU A 245 7.37 -16.78 -10.92
CA LEU A 245 7.32 -16.39 -9.51
C LEU A 245 6.00 -16.79 -8.85
N TYR A 246 4.87 -16.63 -9.55
CA TYR A 246 3.56 -17.03 -9.07
C TYR A 246 3.50 -18.56 -8.85
N LEU A 247 3.92 -19.34 -9.83
CA LEU A 247 3.94 -20.80 -9.75
C LEU A 247 4.86 -21.30 -8.64
N SER A 248 6.05 -20.71 -8.50
CA SER A 248 6.96 -21.00 -7.38
C SER A 248 6.30 -20.73 -6.03
N ARG A 249 5.59 -19.60 -5.91
CA ARG A 249 4.90 -19.26 -4.66
C ARG A 249 3.73 -20.19 -4.35
N VAL A 250 3.04 -20.69 -5.37
CA VAL A 250 1.98 -21.70 -5.21
C VAL A 250 2.59 -23.02 -4.72
N ASP A 251 3.69 -23.47 -5.30
CA ASP A 251 4.39 -24.70 -4.87
C ASP A 251 4.86 -24.60 -3.41
N GLU A 252 5.47 -23.49 -3.00
CA GLU A 252 5.85 -23.25 -1.60
C GLU A 252 4.65 -23.36 -0.63
N LEU A 253 3.50 -22.83 -1.03
CA LEU A 253 2.28 -22.89 -0.23
C LEU A 253 1.75 -24.32 -0.12
N GLU A 254 1.78 -25.08 -1.21
CA GLU A 254 1.40 -26.49 -1.20
C GLU A 254 2.34 -27.32 -0.31
N GLN A 255 3.65 -27.08 -0.37
CA GLN A 255 4.64 -27.71 0.48
C GLN A 255 4.41 -27.40 1.98
N GLU A 256 4.11 -26.14 2.31
CA GLU A 256 3.78 -25.73 3.68
C GLU A 256 2.50 -26.40 4.17
N LYS A 257 1.46 -26.47 3.33
CA LYS A 257 0.21 -27.17 3.66
C LYS A 257 0.47 -28.65 3.96
N VAL A 258 1.29 -29.32 3.16
CA VAL A 258 1.69 -30.72 3.41
C VAL A 258 2.46 -30.85 4.72
N SER A 259 3.38 -29.93 4.99
CA SER A 259 4.17 -29.91 6.23
C SER A 259 3.30 -29.71 7.47
N GLN A 260 2.31 -28.81 7.40
CA GLN A 260 1.34 -28.60 8.47
C GLN A 260 0.49 -29.86 8.72
N LEU A 261 -0.02 -30.49 7.66
CA LEU A 261 -0.78 -31.73 7.79
C LEU A 261 0.03 -32.85 8.44
N LYS A 262 1.31 -33.00 8.06
CA LYS A 262 2.23 -33.95 8.71
C LYS A 262 2.41 -33.63 10.19
N TRP A 263 2.69 -32.37 10.52
CA TRP A 263 2.85 -31.93 11.91
C TRP A 263 1.59 -32.18 12.74
N PHE A 264 0.40 -31.90 12.21
CA PHE A 264 -0.86 -32.20 12.88
C PHE A 264 -1.04 -33.70 13.11
N ALA A 265 -0.70 -34.54 12.12
CA ALA A 265 -0.80 -35.99 12.24
C ALA A 265 0.17 -36.55 13.31
N GLU A 266 1.41 -36.05 13.37
CA GLU A 266 2.38 -36.41 14.42
C GLU A 266 1.89 -36.00 15.80
N ARG A 267 1.41 -34.75 15.93
CA ARG A 267 0.88 -34.25 17.20
C ARG A 267 -0.35 -35.01 17.68
N LEU A 268 -1.21 -35.48 16.77
CA LEU A 268 -2.34 -36.35 17.11
C LEU A 268 -1.85 -37.71 17.62
N LYS A 269 -0.80 -38.29 17.02
CA LYS A 269 -0.19 -39.54 17.51
C LYS A 269 0.41 -39.35 18.90
N GLU A 270 1.14 -38.27 19.14
CA GLU A 270 1.69 -37.94 20.46
C GLU A 270 0.59 -37.77 21.50
N LYS A 271 -0.48 -37.05 21.16
CA LYS A 271 -1.63 -36.89 22.04
C LYS A 271 -2.26 -38.24 22.40
N ALA A 272 -2.48 -39.11 21.40
CA ALA A 272 -3.01 -40.44 21.63
C ALA A 272 -2.09 -41.29 22.52
N ALA A 273 -0.77 -41.22 22.32
CA ALA A 273 0.20 -41.93 23.16
C ALA A 273 0.18 -41.44 24.61
N ILE A 274 0.11 -40.12 24.83
CA ILE A 274 -0.01 -39.52 26.17
C ILE A 274 -1.31 -39.95 26.83
N ASP A 275 -2.42 -39.97 26.10
CA ASP A 275 -3.72 -40.37 26.66
C ASP A 275 -3.73 -41.87 27.04
N CYS A 276 -3.07 -42.75 26.26
CA CYS A 276 -2.82 -44.13 26.66
C CYS A 276 -1.96 -44.24 27.94
N GLN A 277 -0.89 -43.44 28.05
CA GLN A 277 -0.05 -43.40 29.25
C GLN A 277 -0.84 -42.93 30.48
N LYS A 278 -1.69 -41.90 30.33
CA LYS A 278 -2.56 -41.44 31.41
C LYS A 278 -3.51 -42.54 31.87
N GLN A 279 -4.15 -43.24 30.94
CA GLN A 279 -5.04 -44.36 31.27
C GLN A 279 -4.32 -45.45 32.07
N LEU A 280 -3.09 -45.81 31.67
CA LEU A 280 -2.28 -46.77 32.41
C LEU A 280 -1.92 -46.28 33.82
N VAL A 281 -1.58 -45.00 33.98
CA VAL A 281 -1.29 -44.43 35.29
C VAL A 281 -2.54 -44.41 36.17
N THR A 282 -3.71 -44.12 35.59
CA THR A 282 -4.99 -44.18 36.30
C THR A 282 -5.28 -45.62 36.77
N SER A 283 -5.12 -46.63 35.91
CA SER A 283 -5.35 -48.02 36.31
C SER A 283 -4.36 -48.50 37.39
N LEU A 284 -3.07 -48.17 37.25
CA LEU A 284 -2.08 -48.51 38.27
C LEU A 284 -2.35 -47.81 39.61
N ARG A 285 -2.90 -46.60 39.57
CA ARG A 285 -3.32 -45.90 40.78
C ARG A 285 -4.49 -46.62 41.45
N GLU A 286 -5.49 -47.03 40.67
CA GLU A 286 -6.62 -47.83 41.16
C GLU A 286 -6.14 -49.15 41.78
N ASP A 287 -5.19 -49.86 41.15
CA ASP A 287 -4.60 -51.09 41.68
C ASP A 287 -3.84 -50.86 43.00
N ILE A 288 -3.07 -49.77 43.10
CA ILE A 288 -2.36 -49.39 44.34
C ILE A 288 -3.35 -49.04 45.44
N ASP A 289 -4.39 -48.29 45.13
CA ASP A 289 -5.44 -47.92 46.08
C ASP A 289 -6.16 -49.21 46.57
N GLU A 290 -6.46 -50.16 45.69
CA GLU A 290 -7.03 -51.47 46.07
C GLU A 290 -6.08 -52.28 46.95
N MET A 291 -4.81 -52.40 46.59
CA MET A 291 -3.81 -53.11 47.41
C MET A 291 -3.63 -52.44 48.78
N SER A 292 -3.67 -51.11 48.84
CA SER A 292 -3.57 -50.38 50.11
C SER A 292 -4.75 -50.65 51.02
N GLN A 293 -5.97 -50.71 50.47
CA GLN A 293 -7.17 -51.08 51.22
C GLN A 293 -7.06 -52.51 51.77
N ARG A 294 -6.63 -53.47 50.93
CA ARG A 294 -6.39 -54.86 51.37
C ARG A 294 -5.34 -54.95 52.46
N LEU A 295 -4.25 -54.19 52.35
CA LEU A 295 -3.21 -54.15 53.38
C LEU A 295 -3.78 -53.62 54.71
N THR A 296 -4.58 -52.55 54.69
CA THR A 296 -5.20 -52.02 55.92
C THR A 296 -6.19 -53.00 56.53
N THR A 297 -6.90 -53.80 55.72
CA THR A 297 -7.79 -54.85 56.25
C THR A 297 -6.97 -55.97 56.87
N ASP A 298 -5.89 -56.42 56.23
CA ASP A 298 -5.02 -57.48 56.75
C ASP A 298 -4.30 -57.04 58.02
N GLU A 299 -3.82 -55.78 58.08
CA GLU A 299 -3.26 -55.18 59.30
C GLU A 299 -4.28 -55.19 60.45
N SER A 300 -5.54 -54.85 60.17
CA SER A 300 -6.59 -54.88 61.19
C SER A 300 -6.85 -56.30 61.71
N VAL A 301 -6.86 -57.31 60.83
CA VAL A 301 -7.01 -58.73 61.18
C VAL A 301 -5.81 -59.20 62.01
N TYR A 302 -4.59 -58.91 61.55
CA TYR A 302 -3.36 -59.22 62.27
C TYR A 302 -3.34 -58.59 63.67
N MET A 303 -3.76 -57.33 63.82
CA MET A 303 -3.81 -56.67 65.12
C MET A 303 -4.81 -57.33 66.07
N VAL A 304 -5.95 -57.80 65.55
CA VAL A 304 -6.92 -58.60 66.32
C VAL A 304 -6.29 -59.92 66.76
N GLU A 305 -5.74 -60.71 65.83
CA GLU A 305 -5.08 -61.99 66.14
C GLU A 305 -3.93 -61.82 67.14
N HIS A 306 -3.11 -60.79 66.98
CA HIS A 306 -2.02 -60.47 67.91
C HIS A 306 -2.56 -60.17 69.32
N SER A 307 -3.65 -59.41 69.43
CA SER A 307 -4.27 -59.12 70.73
C SER A 307 -4.80 -60.39 71.41
N GLU A 308 -5.37 -61.32 70.63
CA GLU A 308 -5.83 -62.62 71.12
C GLU A 308 -4.67 -63.51 71.57
N LEU A 309 -3.59 -63.59 70.77
CA LEU A 309 -2.36 -64.29 71.14
C LEU A 309 -1.77 -63.71 72.43
N GLN A 310 -1.72 -62.38 72.57
CA GLN A 310 -1.21 -61.72 73.77
C GLN A 310 -2.08 -62.03 75.00
N LYS A 311 -3.40 -62.08 74.83
CA LYS A 311 -4.33 -62.53 75.87
C LYS A 311 -4.03 -63.98 76.28
N MET A 312 -3.90 -64.90 75.32
CA MET A 312 -3.55 -66.30 75.60
C MET A 312 -2.20 -66.44 76.30
N LEU A 313 -1.19 -65.66 75.92
CA LEU A 313 0.11 -65.63 76.60
C LEU A 313 -0.04 -65.18 78.06
N SER A 314 -0.79 -64.11 78.33
CA SER A 314 -1.03 -63.64 79.69
C SER A 314 -1.79 -64.69 80.54
N GLU A 315 -2.75 -65.39 79.93
CA GLU A 315 -3.48 -66.48 80.57
C GLU A 315 -2.54 -67.65 80.91
N LEU A 316 -1.68 -68.06 79.97
CA LEU A 316 -0.69 -69.12 80.21
C LEU A 316 0.33 -68.73 81.27
N GLN A 317 0.82 -67.48 81.27
CA GLN A 317 1.71 -66.97 82.30
C GLN A 317 1.06 -66.99 83.68
N SER A 318 -0.18 -66.53 83.80
CA SER A 318 -0.93 -66.60 85.07
C SER A 318 -1.09 -68.05 85.55
N LYS A 319 -1.39 -68.99 84.64
CA LYS A 319 -1.48 -70.42 84.97
C LYS A 319 -0.13 -70.97 85.44
N LEU A 320 0.96 -70.61 84.76
CA LEU A 320 2.31 -71.01 85.17
C LEU A 320 2.63 -70.51 86.58
N GLU A 321 2.34 -69.25 86.89
CA GLU A 321 2.52 -68.67 88.22
C GLU A 321 1.75 -69.47 89.27
N THR A 322 0.47 -69.78 89.02
CA THR A 322 -0.33 -70.59 89.95
C THR A 322 0.21 -72.01 90.15
N VAL A 323 0.85 -72.59 89.14
CA VAL A 323 1.50 -73.91 89.24
C VAL A 323 2.79 -73.80 90.04
N LEU A 324 3.58 -72.74 89.85
CA LEU A 324 4.78 -72.47 90.65
C LEU A 324 4.43 -72.23 92.12
N ASP A 325 3.36 -71.50 92.41
CA ASP A 325 2.84 -71.30 93.77
C ASP A 325 2.42 -72.64 94.41
N LYS A 326 1.68 -73.47 93.66
CA LYS A 326 1.33 -74.82 94.15
C LYS A 326 2.56 -75.68 94.38
N ARG A 327 3.58 -75.58 93.52
CA ARG A 327 4.85 -76.31 93.68
C ARG A 327 5.57 -75.85 94.95
N SER A 328 5.65 -74.55 95.22
CA SER A 328 6.31 -74.02 96.42
C SER A 328 5.60 -74.45 97.72
N ILE A 329 4.26 -74.48 97.72
CA ILE A 329 3.46 -75.04 98.83
C ILE A 329 3.79 -76.52 99.04
N LEU A 330 3.77 -77.32 97.97
CA LEU A 330 4.10 -78.76 98.07
C LEU A 330 5.55 -78.99 98.50
N GLU A 331 6.51 -78.19 98.04
CA GLU A 331 7.90 -78.24 98.49
C GLU A 331 7.99 -77.95 100.00
N ALA A 332 7.24 -76.96 100.51
CA ALA A 332 7.15 -76.66 101.93
C ALA A 332 6.48 -77.80 102.73
N GLU A 333 5.44 -78.43 102.19
CA GLU A 333 4.80 -79.61 102.81
C GLU A 333 5.75 -80.82 102.86
N VAL A 334 6.49 -81.10 101.77
CA VAL A 334 7.51 -82.15 101.74
C VAL A 334 8.59 -81.90 102.78
N GLU A 335 9.04 -80.65 102.92
CA GLU A 335 10.03 -80.26 103.92
C GLU A 335 9.47 -80.38 105.34
N ALA A 336 8.22 -79.98 105.59
CA ALA A 336 7.55 -80.19 106.87
C ALA A 336 7.41 -81.69 107.21
N LEU A 337 7.05 -82.53 106.24
CA LEU A 337 7.00 -83.98 106.39
C LEU A 337 8.38 -84.60 106.63
N ARG A 338 9.45 -84.04 106.03
CA ARG A 338 10.83 -84.44 106.29
C ARG A 338 11.20 -84.16 107.76
N ILE A 339 10.89 -82.96 108.26
CA ILE A 339 11.11 -82.57 109.66
C ILE A 339 10.30 -83.47 110.61
N LEU A 340 9.01 -83.70 110.33
CA LEU A 340 8.15 -84.59 111.11
C LEU A 340 8.70 -86.01 111.18
N ARG A 341 9.16 -86.57 110.05
CA ARG A 341 9.77 -87.90 110.00
C ARG A 341 11.01 -87.98 110.87
N THR A 342 11.92 -87.01 110.78
CA THR A 342 13.12 -86.98 111.64
C THR A 342 12.76 -86.90 113.13
N TRP A 343 11.72 -86.13 113.47
CA TRP A 343 11.22 -86.05 114.85
C TRP A 343 10.63 -87.38 115.33
N VAL A 344 9.82 -88.05 114.51
CA VAL A 344 9.26 -89.37 114.84
C VAL A 344 10.37 -90.42 114.99
N GLU A 345 11.35 -90.43 114.10
CA GLU A 345 12.51 -91.32 114.19
C GLU A 345 13.30 -91.08 115.49
N ASP A 346 13.48 -89.83 115.90
CA ASP A 346 14.17 -89.49 117.15
C ASP A 346 13.34 -89.82 118.39
N GLU A 347 12.01 -89.63 118.38
CA GLU A 347 11.12 -90.10 119.46
C GLU A 347 11.04 -91.63 119.52
N ALA A 348 11.12 -92.32 118.37
CA ALA A 348 11.25 -93.78 118.32
C ALA A 348 12.56 -94.25 118.96
N LYS A 349 13.69 -93.57 118.69
CA LYS A 349 14.96 -93.85 119.39
C LYS A 349 14.87 -93.55 120.88
N ALA A 350 14.24 -92.43 121.27
CA ALA A 350 14.07 -92.04 122.66
C ALA A 350 13.15 -93.01 123.43
N SER A 351 12.05 -93.45 122.82
CA SER A 351 11.15 -94.46 123.38
C SER A 351 11.81 -95.83 123.45
N GLN A 352 12.62 -96.23 122.46
CA GLN A 352 13.44 -97.44 122.55
C GLN A 352 14.48 -97.34 123.67
N ALA A 353 15.08 -96.16 123.89
CA ALA A 353 15.95 -95.91 125.04
C ALA A 353 15.19 -95.99 126.37
N ARG A 354 13.99 -95.39 126.48
CA ARG A 354 13.11 -95.52 127.66
C ARG A 354 12.69 -96.98 127.88
N ALA A 355 12.39 -97.73 126.82
CA ALA A 355 12.05 -99.15 126.89
C ALA A 355 13.24 -99.99 127.37
N LYS A 356 14.47 -99.70 126.93
CA LYS A 356 15.68 -100.31 127.48
C LYS A 356 15.86 -100.00 128.97
N VAL A 357 15.62 -98.76 129.39
CA VAL A 357 15.64 -98.37 130.82
C VAL A 357 14.56 -99.11 131.61
N LEU A 358 13.36 -99.31 131.04
CA LEU A 358 12.29 -100.09 131.64
C LEU A 358 12.58 -101.59 131.66
N GLU A 359 13.27 -102.14 130.65
CA GLU A 359 13.80 -103.51 130.67
C GLU A 359 14.85 -103.69 131.77
N GLU A 360 15.74 -102.72 131.98
CA GLU A 360 16.70 -102.72 133.09
C GLU A 360 16.02 -102.56 134.45
N ALA A 361 14.98 -101.74 134.55
CA ALA A 361 14.12 -101.66 135.74
C ALA A 361 13.35 -102.98 135.98
N GLY A 362 12.88 -103.64 134.92
CA GLY A 362 12.25 -104.96 134.96
C GLY A 362 13.22 -106.07 135.38
N ARG A 363 14.48 -106.02 134.94
CA ARG A 363 15.56 -106.89 135.44
C ARG A 363 15.88 -106.63 136.91
N ARG A 364 15.73 -105.39 137.42
CA ARG A 364 15.88 -105.05 138.84
C ARG A 364 14.71 -105.53 139.72
N TRP A 365 13.52 -105.74 139.15
CA TRP A 365 12.34 -106.21 139.90
C TRP A 365 12.13 -107.73 139.87
N LYS A 366 12.81 -108.48 139.01
CA LYS A 366 12.87 -109.96 139.08
C LYS A 366 14.09 -110.42 139.88
N TRP A 367 14.03 -110.20 141.19
CA TRP A 367 14.82 -110.94 142.18
C TRP A 367 13.90 -111.35 143.31
N ASN A 368 13.28 -112.53 143.15
CA ASN A 368 12.81 -113.47 144.18
C ASN A 368 11.74 -114.40 143.58
N ASP A 369 12.21 -115.43 142.89
CA ASP A 369 11.83 -116.82 143.20
C ASP A 369 13.01 -117.74 142.80
N HIS A 370 13.35 -118.63 143.72
CA HIS A 370 14.68 -119.16 144.07
C HIS A 370 15.46 -119.99 143.04
N SER A 371 16.79 -119.78 142.97
CA SER A 371 17.86 -120.78 143.18
C SER A 371 19.23 -120.26 142.75
#